data_AF-A0A2C9LBE9-F1
#
_entry.id   AF-A0A2C9LBE9-F1
#
_cell.length_a   1.000
_cell.length_b   1.000
_cell.length_c   1.000
_cell.angle_alpha   90.00
_cell.angle_beta   90.00
_cell.angle_gamma   90.00
#
_symmetry.space_group_name_H-M   'P 1'
#
loop_
_entity.id
_entity.type
_entity.pdbx_description
1 polymer ?
#
loop_
_entity_poly.entity_id
_entity_poly.type
_entity_poly.pdbx_seq_one_letter_code
_entity_poly.pdbx_strand_id
1 'polypeptide(L)'
;MAAMMKANKFVIYQDASITWKDSVLELLDRGDKLGIQLWGSNWMHNIPVATLKGMFDYMGDMPCAYLNYTQIQSGIIVFKQTPFIVRAVLEPWAKCGFEKDCFCPLTKENSVDCFIPKKEIHVCH
;
A
#
# COMPACT_ATOMS: atom_id res chain seq x y z
N MET A 1 6.44 12.38 -7.55
CA MET A 1 6.94 12.35 -8.96
C MET A 1 8.27 13.06 -9.16
N ALA A 2 8.44 14.33 -8.77
CA ALA A 2 9.70 15.05 -8.97
C ALA A 2 10.96 14.36 -8.38
N ALA A 3 10.82 13.71 -7.22
CA ALA A 3 11.90 12.92 -6.62
C ALA A 3 12.34 11.73 -7.50
N MET A 4 11.39 11.00 -8.10
CA MET A 4 11.68 9.87 -9.00
C MET A 4 12.35 10.30 -10.30
N MET A 5 12.05 11.50 -10.79
CA MET A 5 12.67 12.04 -12.00
C MET A 5 14.14 12.43 -11.79
N LYS A 6 14.53 12.72 -10.53
CA LYS A 6 15.88 13.14 -10.16
C LYS A 6 16.71 12.03 -9.51
N ALA A 7 16.07 10.94 -9.09
CA ALA A 7 16.74 9.83 -8.43
C ALA A 7 17.62 9.07 -9.43
N ASN A 8 18.87 8.79 -9.03
CA ASN A 8 19.78 7.98 -9.85
C ASN A 8 19.51 6.47 -9.71
N LYS A 9 18.96 6.04 -8.57
CA LYS A 9 18.76 4.61 -8.28
C LYS A 9 17.48 4.33 -7.50
N PHE A 10 17.30 5.00 -6.37
CA PHE A 10 16.14 4.80 -5.49
C PHE A 10 15.49 6.11 -5.09
N VAL A 11 14.19 6.04 -4.84
CA VAL A 11 13.51 6.96 -3.92
C VAL A 11 13.05 6.14 -2.73
N ILE A 12 13.26 6.69 -1.54
CA ILE A 12 12.89 6.04 -0.29
C ILE A 12 11.88 6.95 0.39
N TYR A 13 10.68 6.44 0.57
CA TYR A 13 9.70 7.05 1.46
C TYR A 13 9.93 6.53 2.87
N GLN A 14 9.86 7.42 3.86
CA GLN A 14 9.86 7.05 5.26
C GLN A 14 9.02 8.03 6.08
N ASP A 15 8.36 7.51 7.11
CA ASP A 15 7.77 8.35 8.15
C ASP A 15 8.87 9.00 8.99
N ALA A 16 8.60 10.20 9.51
CA ALA A 16 9.55 10.96 10.33
C ALA A 16 9.94 10.25 11.64
N SER A 17 9.14 9.28 12.08
CA SER A 17 9.36 8.47 13.28
C SER A 17 10.34 7.30 13.07
N ILE A 18 10.78 7.03 11.84
CA ILE A 18 11.64 5.89 11.53
C ILE A 18 13.11 6.26 11.67
N THR A 19 13.84 5.45 12.43
CA THR A 19 15.30 5.51 12.56
C THR A 19 15.95 4.27 11.96
N TRP A 20 17.14 4.45 11.39
CA TRP A 20 17.83 3.42 10.61
C TRP A 20 18.74 2.60 11.50
N LYS A 21 18.79 1.30 11.22
CA LYS A 21 19.79 0.36 11.74
C LYS A 21 20.60 -0.19 10.57
N ASP A 22 21.72 -0.85 10.85
CA ASP A 22 22.62 -1.40 9.83
C ASP A 22 21.92 -2.37 8.85
N SER A 23 20.85 -3.04 9.30
CA SER A 23 20.01 -3.93 8.48
C SER A 23 19.33 -3.25 7.28
N VAL A 24 19.34 -1.92 7.22
CA VAL A 24 18.74 -1.19 6.10
C VAL A 24 19.48 -1.45 4.77
N LEU A 25 20.76 -1.83 4.81
CA LEU A 25 21.51 -2.19 3.61
C LEU A 25 20.88 -3.40 2.90
N GLU A 26 20.37 -4.37 3.65
CA GLU A 26 19.66 -5.53 3.10
C GLU A 26 18.33 -5.12 2.45
N LEU A 27 17.62 -4.15 3.04
CA LEU A 27 16.40 -3.60 2.45
C LEU A 27 16.70 -2.94 1.09
N LEU A 28 17.78 -2.16 0.99
CA LEU A 28 18.19 -1.51 -0.25
C LEU A 28 18.66 -2.50 -1.31
N ASP A 29 19.43 -3.53 -0.93
CA ASP A 29 19.86 -4.59 -1.84
C ASP A 29 18.66 -5.35 -2.44
N ARG A 30 17.67 -5.71 -1.60
CA ARG A 30 16.42 -6.30 -2.09
C ARG A 30 15.64 -5.33 -2.98
N GLY A 31 15.61 -4.04 -2.65
CA GLY A 31 15.02 -2.99 -3.50
C GLY A 31 15.65 -2.93 -4.88
N ASP A 32 16.97 -3.13 -4.98
CA ASP A 32 17.64 -3.19 -6.28
C ASP A 32 17.21 -4.40 -7.10
N LYS A 33 17.12 -5.56 -6.46
CA LYS A 33 16.84 -6.84 -7.12
C LYS A 33 15.37 -6.99 -7.51
N LEU A 34 14.46 -6.53 -6.66
CA LEU A 34 13.02 -6.76 -6.78
C LEU A 34 12.24 -5.54 -7.28
N GLY A 35 12.88 -4.37 -7.35
CA GLY A 35 12.30 -3.13 -7.89
C GLY A 35 11.46 -2.34 -6.88
N ILE A 36 10.71 -2.99 -6.00
CA ILE A 36 10.00 -2.36 -4.89
C ILE A 36 10.17 -3.19 -3.62
N GLN A 37 10.33 -2.54 -2.48
CA GLN A 37 10.26 -3.19 -1.16
C GLN A 37 9.24 -2.48 -0.30
N LEU A 38 8.27 -3.26 0.15
CA LEU A 38 7.18 -2.86 1.03
C LEU A 38 7.27 -3.69 2.30
N TRP A 39 6.81 -3.13 3.41
CA TRP A 39 6.67 -3.90 4.64
C TRP A 39 5.32 -4.60 4.68
N GLY A 40 5.34 -5.91 4.89
CA GLY A 40 4.15 -6.74 5.03
C GLY A 40 4.45 -7.93 5.93
N SER A 41 3.42 -8.46 6.60
CA SER A 41 3.57 -9.63 7.46
C SER A 41 2.34 -10.51 7.43
N ASN A 42 2.52 -11.81 7.70
CA ASN A 42 1.46 -12.82 7.69
C ASN A 42 0.42 -12.64 8.82
N TRP A 43 0.71 -11.80 9.81
CA TRP A 43 -0.24 -11.42 10.86
C TRP A 43 -1.09 -10.20 10.52
N MET A 44 -0.79 -9.50 9.41
CA MET A 44 -1.59 -8.37 8.97
C MET A 44 -2.94 -8.85 8.44
N HIS A 45 -3.98 -8.05 8.64
CA HIS A 45 -5.32 -8.38 8.15
C HIS A 45 -5.33 -8.45 6.62
N ASN A 46 -6.23 -9.27 6.08
CA ASN A 46 -6.52 -9.28 4.66
C ASN A 46 -7.18 -7.95 4.27
N ILE A 47 -6.91 -7.49 3.04
CA ILE A 47 -7.44 -6.22 2.52
C ILE A 47 -8.95 -6.05 2.77
N PRO A 48 -9.82 -7.05 2.51
CA PRO A 48 -11.27 -6.89 2.70
C PRO A 48 -11.72 -6.69 4.15
N VAL A 49 -10.94 -7.16 5.13
CA VAL A 49 -11.28 -7.04 6.56
C VAL A 49 -11.08 -5.62 7.06
N ALA A 50 -10.11 -4.90 6.49
CA ALA A 50 -9.72 -3.57 6.94
C ALA A 50 -9.81 -2.53 5.81
N THR A 51 -10.74 -2.74 4.87
CA THR A 51 -11.12 -1.78 3.83
C THR A 51 -12.65 -1.69 3.78
N LEU A 52 -13.19 -0.48 3.82
CA LEU A 52 -14.64 -0.24 3.76
C LEU A 52 -15.23 -0.65 2.42
N LYS A 53 -16.48 -1.12 2.41
CA LYS A 53 -17.18 -1.50 1.18
C LYS A 53 -17.18 -0.39 0.12
N GLY A 54 -17.37 0.86 0.56
CA GLY A 54 -17.41 2.01 -0.35
C GLY A 54 -16.15 2.16 -1.21
N MET A 55 -14.99 1.74 -0.71
CA MET A 55 -13.73 1.76 -1.45
C MET A 55 -13.75 0.80 -2.64
N PHE A 56 -14.24 -0.42 -2.42
CA PHE A 56 -14.38 -1.41 -3.49
C PHE A 56 -15.45 -0.98 -4.50
N ASP A 57 -16.57 -0.43 -4.03
CA ASP A 57 -17.63 0.09 -4.90
C ASP A 57 -17.10 1.23 -5.80
N TYR A 58 -16.29 2.15 -5.25
CA TYR A 58 -15.66 3.25 -6.00
C TYR A 58 -14.68 2.75 -7.06
N MET A 59 -13.87 1.75 -6.72
CA MET A 59 -12.91 1.16 -7.66
C MET A 59 -13.58 0.23 -8.69
N GLY A 60 -14.86 -0.12 -8.49
CA GLY A 60 -15.56 -1.09 -9.34
C GLY A 60 -15.06 -2.52 -9.15
N ASP A 61 -14.52 -2.82 -7.97
CA ASP A 61 -13.82 -4.07 -7.67
C ASP A 61 -14.61 -4.99 -6.73
N MET A 62 -14.30 -6.28 -6.77
CA MET A 62 -14.91 -7.28 -5.91
C MET A 62 -14.04 -7.55 -4.67
N PRO A 63 -14.52 -7.28 -3.44
CA PRO A 63 -13.74 -7.46 -2.21
C PRO A 63 -13.15 -8.86 -2.06
N CYS A 64 -13.93 -9.91 -2.35
CA CYS A 64 -13.48 -11.30 -2.25
C CYS A 64 -12.27 -11.65 -3.14
N ALA A 65 -12.03 -10.88 -4.21
CA ALA A 65 -10.86 -11.07 -5.06
C ALA A 65 -9.55 -10.77 -4.30
N TYR A 66 -9.63 -10.02 -3.21
CA TYR A 66 -8.47 -9.57 -2.43
C TYR A 66 -8.22 -10.41 -1.16
N LEU A 67 -8.96 -11.50 -0.96
CA LEU A 67 -8.90 -12.30 0.27
C LEU A 67 -7.52 -12.89 0.56
N ASN A 68 -6.75 -13.20 -0.49
CA ASN A 68 -5.41 -13.79 -0.38
C ASN A 68 -4.30 -12.74 -0.21
N TYR A 69 -4.65 -11.45 -0.16
CA TYR A 69 -3.69 -10.37 -0.04
C TYR A 69 -3.82 -9.72 1.32
N THR A 70 -2.73 -9.72 2.07
CA THR A 70 -2.62 -8.98 3.33
C THR A 70 -2.39 -7.51 3.03
N GLN A 71 -2.76 -6.68 4.00
CA GLN A 71 -2.39 -5.27 3.98
C GLN A 71 -0.86 -5.10 4.04
N ILE A 72 -0.41 -3.97 3.53
CA ILE A 72 0.96 -3.52 3.62
C ILE A 72 1.04 -2.32 4.56
N GLN A 73 2.15 -2.17 5.26
CA GLN A 73 2.46 -0.94 6.00
C GLN A 73 3.29 -0.03 5.11
N SER A 74 2.85 1.23 4.98
CA SER A 74 3.51 2.23 4.13
C SER A 74 4.58 3.07 4.85
N GLY A 75 4.95 2.73 6.09
CA GLY A 75 5.85 3.56 6.90
C GLY A 75 7.26 3.69 6.32
N ILE A 76 7.77 2.65 5.66
CA ILE A 76 9.00 2.70 4.86
C ILE A 76 8.78 1.97 3.54
N ILE A 77 9.15 2.61 2.43
CA ILE A 77 9.04 2.03 1.09
C ILE A 77 10.27 2.39 0.26
N VAL A 78 10.87 1.38 -0.37
CA VAL A 78 11.97 1.57 -1.32
C VAL A 78 11.44 1.39 -2.74
N PHE A 79 11.58 2.43 -3.56
CA PHE A 79 11.21 2.42 -4.97
C PHE A 79 12.47 2.47 -5.83
N LYS A 80 12.71 1.45 -6.65
CA LYS A 80 13.73 1.51 -7.70
C LYS A 80 13.26 2.42 -8.81
N GLN A 81 14.15 3.30 -9.26
CA GLN A 81 13.92 4.17 -10.40
C GLN A 81 13.86 3.31 -11.67
N THR A 82 12.64 2.96 -12.06
CA THR A 82 12.36 2.23 -13.29
C THR A 82 11.06 2.76 -13.89
N PRO A 83 10.90 2.75 -15.22
CA PRO A 83 9.65 3.15 -15.86
C PRO A 83 8.43 2.37 -15.36
N PHE A 84 8.61 1.08 -15.04
CA PHE A 84 7.55 0.23 -14.51
C PHE A 84 7.06 0.73 -13.15
N ILE A 85 7.94 0.95 -12.18
CA ILE A 85 7.55 1.44 -10.84
C ILE A 85 6.86 2.80 -10.93
N VAL A 86 7.36 3.69 -11.80
CA VAL A 86 6.76 5.02 -11.99
C VAL A 86 5.33 4.89 -12.53
N ARG A 87 5.13 4.14 -13.62
CA ARG A 87 3.82 4.06 -14.31
C ARG A 87 2.81 3.17 -13.61
N ALA A 88 3.25 2.03 -13.07
CA ALA A 88 2.35 1.02 -12.50
C ALA A 88 2.01 1.27 -11.02
N VAL A 89 2.87 1.99 -10.28
CA VAL A 89 2.70 2.19 -8.83
C VAL A 89 2.51 3.66 -8.50
N LEU A 90 3.48 4.51 -8.85
CA LEU A 90 3.52 5.88 -8.34
C LEU A 90 2.54 6.82 -9.03
N GLU A 91 2.32 6.68 -10.33
CA GLU A 91 1.32 7.46 -11.06
C GLU A 91 -0.12 7.20 -10.55
N PRO A 92 -0.58 5.96 -10.41
CA PRO A 92 -1.89 5.67 -9.79
C PRO A 92 -2.01 6.20 -8.37
N TRP A 93 -0.98 6.01 -7.53
CA TRP A 93 -0.99 6.51 -6.15
C TRP A 93 -1.04 8.04 -6.10
N ALA A 94 -0.25 8.73 -6.94
CA ALA A 94 -0.28 10.18 -7.01
C ALA A 94 -1.63 10.69 -7.51
N LYS A 95 -2.21 10.06 -8.54
CA LYS A 95 -3.54 10.40 -9.05
C LYS A 95 -4.60 10.29 -7.96
N CYS A 96 -4.59 9.19 -7.21
CA CYS A 96 -5.46 8.99 -6.06
C CYS A 96 -5.32 10.12 -5.03
N GLY A 97 -4.07 10.55 -4.77
CA GLY A 97 -3.75 11.68 -3.89
C GLY A 97 -4.43 13.01 -4.25
N PHE A 98 -4.78 13.21 -5.52
CA PHE A 98 -5.41 14.43 -6.02
C PHE A 98 -6.92 14.28 -6.27
N GLU A 99 -7.47 13.08 -6.12
CA GLU A 99 -8.89 12.82 -6.27
C GLU A 99 -9.58 12.85 -4.90
N LYS A 100 -10.60 13.71 -4.77
CA LYS A 100 -11.29 13.97 -3.50
C LYS A 100 -11.77 12.69 -2.80
N ASP A 101 -12.31 11.75 -3.56
CA ASP A 101 -12.98 10.57 -3.02
C ASP A 101 -12.09 9.32 -3.06
N CYS A 102 -10.83 9.41 -3.51
CA CYS A 102 -10.04 8.18 -3.74
C CYS A 102 -9.59 7.48 -2.44
N PHE A 103 -9.31 8.21 -1.36
CA PHE A 103 -8.92 7.58 -0.09
C PHE A 103 -10.10 7.08 0.74
N CYS A 104 -11.24 7.75 0.63
CA CYS A 104 -12.37 7.54 1.53
C CYS A 104 -13.71 7.81 0.82
N PRO A 105 -14.03 7.06 -0.25
CA PRO A 105 -15.22 7.32 -1.04
C PRO A 105 -16.48 6.92 -0.26
N LEU A 106 -17.33 7.91 0.03
CA LEU A 106 -18.70 7.73 0.53
C LEU A 106 -18.78 6.71 1.68
N THR A 107 -18.06 6.98 2.76
CA THR A 107 -17.97 6.12 3.95
C THR A 107 -19.34 5.75 4.51
N LYS A 108 -19.77 4.54 4.19
CA LYS A 108 -20.81 3.83 4.95
C LYS A 108 -20.07 2.82 5.82
N GLU A 109 -20.31 2.83 7.13
CA GLU A 109 -19.68 1.95 8.15
C GLU A 109 -20.01 0.45 7.99
N ASN A 110 -20.50 0.04 6.81
CA ASN A 110 -20.79 -1.35 6.53
C ASN A 110 -19.50 -2.02 6.06
N SER A 111 -18.93 -2.88 6.90
CA SER A 111 -17.85 -3.78 6.52
C SER A 111 -18.32 -4.78 5.46
N VAL A 112 -17.39 -5.26 4.62
CA VAL A 112 -17.71 -6.29 3.63
C VAL A 112 -17.56 -7.67 4.27
N ASP A 113 -18.63 -8.45 4.25
CA ASP A 113 -18.60 -9.84 4.68
C ASP A 113 -18.06 -10.75 3.57
N CYS A 114 -16.74 -10.91 3.52
CA CYS A 114 -16.09 -11.98 2.76
C CYS A 114 -15.98 -13.21 3.67
N PHE A 115 -17.09 -13.92 3.90
CA PHE A 115 -17.15 -15.04 4.85
C PHE A 115 -16.00 -16.07 4.69
N ILE A 116 -15.01 -15.99 5.58
CA ILE A 116 -14.34 -17.13 6.22
C ILE A 116 -14.26 -16.77 7.72
N PRO A 117 -14.76 -17.62 8.63
CA PRO A 117 -14.91 -17.25 10.03
C PRO A 117 -13.54 -17.14 10.72
N LYS A 118 -13.11 -15.91 11.04
CA LYS A 118 -12.64 -15.52 12.38
C LYS A 118 -12.33 -14.01 12.50
N LYS A 119 -13.16 -13.35 13.32
CA LYS A 119 -12.86 -12.36 14.37
C LYS A 119 -11.65 -11.44 14.16
N GLU A 120 -11.91 -10.19 13.79
CA GLU A 120 -11.82 -8.99 14.63
C GLU A 120 -11.97 -7.78 13.69
N ILE A 121 -13.10 -7.07 13.81
CA ILE A 121 -13.36 -5.87 13.02
C ILE A 121 -12.47 -4.76 13.60
N HIS A 122 -11.43 -4.36 12.86
CA HIS A 122 -10.65 -3.18 13.22
C HIS A 122 -11.28 -1.92 12.64
N VAL A 123 -11.23 -0.84 13.43
CA VAL A 123 -11.61 0.51 13.02
C VAL A 123 -10.60 0.97 11.97
N CYS A 124 -11.07 1.41 10.80
CA CYS A 124 -10.22 2.09 9.83
C CYS A 124 -9.55 3.28 10.52
N HIS A 125 -8.22 3.36 10.47
CA HIS A 125 -7.45 4.48 11.01
C HIS A 125 -7.51 5.69 10.08
#